data_AF-A0A7V9VF19-F1
#
_entry.id   AF-A0A7V9VF19-F1
#
_cell.length_a   1.000
_cell.length_b   1.000
_cell.length_c   1.000
_cell.angle_alpha   90.00
_cell.angle_beta   90.00
_cell.angle_gamma   90.00
#
_symmetry.space_group_name_H-M   'P 1'
#
loop_
_entity.id
_entity.type
_entity.pdbx_description
1 polymer ?
#
loop_
_entity_poly.entity_id
_entity_poly.type
_entity_poly.pdbx_seq_one_letter_code
_entity_poly.pdbx_strand_id
1 'polypeptide(L)'
;MPDSRPHPPTASLPETPHDLPIDRGKVDALVDRVRAGEHPDLLDAFLGVVDWRGAFGPASAAPGRDDPTTGEAVSSDELSIEDIARLVAYYRAKFADVGPIYLAELLSTEFMTEQRARGDAPFSDHLLALGREQPELWAEIRAFFRRKEFVTALLALGHRPADLPGHPTPAD
;
A
#
# COMPACT_ATOMS: atom_id res chain seq x y z
N MET A 1 4.71 -8.29 46.48
CA MET A 1 4.90 -8.80 45.10
C MET A 1 3.83 -8.15 44.25
N PRO A 2 4.15 -7.11 43.47
CA PRO A 2 3.17 -6.51 42.56
C PRO A 2 2.87 -7.50 41.44
N ASP A 3 1.58 -7.55 41.11
CA ASP A 3 0.91 -8.42 40.15
C ASP A 3 1.39 -8.10 38.72
N SER A 4 2.37 -8.86 38.21
CA SER A 4 2.84 -8.77 36.82
C SER A 4 1.84 -9.44 35.88
N ARG A 5 0.66 -8.83 35.69
CA ARG A 5 -0.19 -9.18 34.56
C ARG A 5 0.40 -8.55 33.31
N PRO A 6 0.65 -9.31 32.23
CA PRO A 6 1.06 -8.72 30.97
C PRO A 6 -0.03 -7.76 30.51
N HIS A 7 0.32 -6.48 30.37
CA HIS A 7 -0.53 -5.51 29.67
C HIS A 7 -0.73 -6.02 28.24
N PRO A 8 -1.96 -6.06 27.70
CA PRO A 8 -2.15 -6.36 26.30
C PRO A 8 -1.39 -5.29 25.48
N PRO A 9 -0.72 -5.66 24.38
CA PRO A 9 -0.10 -4.67 23.51
C PRO A 9 -1.20 -3.74 23.01
N THR A 10 -1.13 -2.47 23.39
CA THR A 10 -1.89 -1.41 22.73
C THR A 10 -1.48 -1.43 21.27
N ALA A 11 -2.39 -1.83 20.37
CA ALA A 11 -2.10 -1.89 18.94
C ALA A 11 -1.74 -0.48 18.46
N SER A 12 -0.45 -0.22 18.29
CA SER A 12 0.08 1.04 17.77
C SER A 12 -0.52 1.31 16.41
N LEU A 13 -0.76 2.58 16.10
CA LEU A 13 -1.26 2.95 14.79
C LEU A 13 -0.21 2.63 13.72
N PRO A 14 -0.64 2.23 12.51
CA PRO A 14 0.25 2.14 11.36
C PRO A 14 1.05 3.44 11.19
N GLU A 15 2.37 3.31 11.14
CA GLU A 15 3.30 4.44 11.08
C GLU A 15 3.77 4.72 9.66
N THR A 16 3.79 3.70 8.82
CA THR A 16 4.26 3.80 7.44
C THR A 16 3.23 3.21 6.46
N PRO A 17 3.30 3.54 5.15
CA PRO A 17 2.35 3.00 4.18
C PRO A 17 2.32 1.47 4.12
N HIS A 18 3.44 0.78 4.33
CA HIS A 18 3.49 -0.68 4.29
C HIS A 18 2.84 -1.37 5.51
N ASP A 19 2.55 -0.62 6.57
CA ASP A 19 1.85 -1.12 7.76
C ASP A 19 0.33 -1.17 7.56
N LEU A 20 -0.20 -0.48 6.54
CA LEU A 20 -1.63 -0.48 6.26
C LEU A 20 -2.03 -1.73 5.47
N PRO A 21 -3.10 -2.45 5.87
CA PRO A 21 -3.56 -3.60 5.13
C PRO A 21 -4.22 -3.15 3.82
N ILE A 22 -3.80 -3.77 2.73
CA ILE A 22 -4.24 -3.44 1.38
C ILE A 22 -5.25 -4.48 0.90
N ASP A 23 -6.37 -4.00 0.37
CA ASP A 23 -7.33 -4.80 -0.38
C ASP A 23 -6.80 -5.03 -1.80
N ARG A 24 -6.29 -6.23 -2.04
CA ARG A 24 -5.68 -6.62 -3.31
C ARG A 24 -6.66 -6.58 -4.49
N GLY A 25 -7.95 -6.83 -4.26
CA GLY A 25 -8.96 -6.72 -5.32
C GLY A 25 -9.11 -5.27 -5.82
N LYS A 26 -8.97 -4.30 -4.91
CA LYS A 26 -8.97 -2.88 -5.29
C LYS A 26 -7.68 -2.46 -6.01
N VAL A 27 -6.54 -3.11 -5.71
CA VAL A 27 -5.29 -2.88 -6.44
C VAL A 27 -5.42 -3.29 -7.91
N ASP A 28 -6.03 -4.44 -8.19
CA ASP A 28 -6.27 -4.87 -9.58
C ASP A 28 -7.16 -3.87 -10.32
N ALA A 29 -8.26 -3.46 -9.69
CA ALA A 29 -9.16 -2.47 -10.26
C ALA A 29 -8.45 -1.14 -10.55
N LEU A 30 -7.55 -0.71 -9.66
CA LEU A 30 -6.70 0.47 -9.88
C LEU A 30 -5.81 0.29 -11.11
N VAL A 31 -5.13 -0.86 -11.24
CA VAL A 31 -4.26 -1.16 -12.39
C VAL A 31 -5.06 -1.17 -13.70
N ASP A 32 -6.26 -1.73 -13.71
CA ASP A 32 -7.11 -1.75 -14.90
C ASP A 32 -7.56 -0.34 -15.31
N ARG A 33 -7.87 0.55 -14.36
CA ARG A 33 -8.15 1.95 -14.66
C ARG A 33 -6.93 2.67 -15.24
N VAL A 34 -5.73 2.45 -14.69
CA VAL A 34 -4.50 3.01 -15.22
C VAL A 34 -4.23 2.53 -16.65
N ARG A 35 -4.47 1.23 -16.94
CA ARG A 35 -4.39 0.69 -18.30
C ARG A 35 -5.39 1.33 -19.27
N ALA A 36 -6.55 1.74 -18.77
CA ALA A 36 -7.55 2.47 -19.54
C ALA A 36 -7.20 3.96 -19.75
N GLY A 37 -6.06 4.43 -19.22
CA GLY A 37 -5.57 5.79 -19.38
C GLY A 37 -5.89 6.73 -18.21
N GLU A 38 -6.36 6.20 -17.07
CA GLU A 38 -6.48 7.01 -15.85
C GLU A 38 -5.07 7.35 -15.31
N HIS A 39 -4.89 8.60 -14.89
CA HIS A 39 -3.66 9.09 -14.26
C HIS A 39 -3.96 9.54 -12.82
N PRO A 40 -4.14 8.60 -11.88
CA PRO A 40 -4.53 8.93 -10.53
C PRO A 40 -3.36 9.55 -9.75
N ASP A 41 -3.69 10.38 -8.76
CA ASP A 41 -2.75 10.69 -7.68
C ASP A 41 -2.47 9.41 -6.89
N LEU A 42 -1.19 9.02 -6.78
CA LEU A 42 -0.82 7.72 -6.23
C LEU A 42 -1.03 7.62 -4.71
N LEU A 43 -0.97 8.72 -3.97
CA LEU A 43 -1.27 8.71 -2.54
C LEU A 43 -2.76 8.47 -2.34
N ASP A 44 -3.59 9.16 -3.11
CA ASP A 44 -5.05 8.99 -3.05
C ASP A 44 -5.48 7.60 -3.51
N ALA A 45 -4.87 7.10 -4.58
CA ALA A 45 -5.10 5.74 -5.06
C ALA A 45 -4.68 4.71 -4.01
N PHE A 46 -3.52 4.89 -3.38
CA PHE A 46 -3.06 4.03 -2.30
C PHE A 46 -4.04 4.01 -1.12
N LEU A 47 -4.46 5.17 -0.62
CA LEU A 47 -5.43 5.25 0.49
C LEU A 47 -6.81 4.68 0.11
N GLY A 48 -7.16 4.74 -1.18
CA GLY A 48 -8.38 4.13 -1.72
C GLY A 48 -8.37 2.59 -1.74
N VAL A 49 -7.19 1.96 -1.81
CA VAL A 49 -7.07 0.48 -1.79
C VAL A 49 -6.90 -0.09 -0.38
N VAL A 50 -6.76 0.74 0.65
CA VAL A 50 -6.63 0.26 2.04
C VAL A 50 -7.94 -0.40 2.50
N ASP A 51 -7.81 -1.52 3.23
CA ASP A 51 -8.91 -2.15 3.94
C ASP A 51 -9.11 -1.49 5.31
N TRP A 52 -9.72 -0.30 5.31
CA TRP A 52 -9.97 0.48 6.52
C TRP A 52 -10.82 -0.27 7.56
N ARG A 53 -11.81 -1.03 7.10
CA ARG A 53 -12.71 -1.76 7.99
C ARG A 53 -12.04 -2.98 8.60
N GLY A 54 -11.25 -3.72 7.82
CA GLY A 54 -10.42 -4.79 8.36
C GLY A 54 -9.30 -4.28 9.28
N ALA A 55 -8.74 -3.10 8.99
CA ALA A 55 -7.66 -2.50 9.79
C ALA A 55 -8.14 -1.97 11.15
N PHE A 56 -9.27 -1.27 11.17
CA PHE A 56 -9.68 -0.44 12.31
C PHE A 56 -11.07 -0.78 12.85
N GLY A 57 -11.79 -1.74 12.24
CA GLY A 57 -13.14 -2.11 12.67
C GLY A 57 -13.15 -2.90 13.98
N PRO A 58 -14.35 -3.14 14.56
CA PRO A 58 -14.49 -3.77 15.87
C PRO A 58 -13.89 -5.19 15.96
N ALA A 59 -13.80 -5.92 14.84
CA ALA A 59 -13.13 -7.23 14.78
C ALA A 59 -11.58 -7.14 14.85
N SER A 60 -11.01 -5.97 14.58
CA SER A 60 -9.57 -5.66 14.68
C SER A 60 -9.21 -4.97 16.00
N ALA A 61 -10.21 -4.41 16.70
CA ALA A 61 -10.00 -3.77 17.99
C ALA A 61 -9.73 -4.84 19.07
N ALA A 62 -8.50 -4.87 19.57
CA ALA A 62 -8.26 -5.44 20.89
C ALA A 62 -9.20 -4.73 21.90
N PRO A 63 -9.77 -5.44 22.89
CA PRO A 63 -10.68 -4.82 23.85
C PRO A 63 -10.01 -3.61 24.52
N GLY A 64 -10.59 -2.41 24.33
CA GLY A 64 -10.13 -1.16 24.93
C GLY A 64 -9.24 -0.25 24.06
N ARG A 65 -9.35 -0.30 22.73
CA ARG A 65 -8.66 0.67 21.85
C ARG A 65 -9.41 2.00 21.79
N ASP A 66 -8.68 3.11 21.89
CA ASP A 66 -9.18 4.46 21.66
C ASP A 66 -9.24 4.77 20.15
N ASP A 67 -10.21 5.57 19.72
CA ASP A 67 -10.41 6.09 18.37
C ASP A 67 -9.16 6.87 17.99
N PRO A 68 -8.48 6.50 16.89
CA PRO A 68 -7.22 7.10 16.51
C PRO A 68 -7.30 8.56 16.08
N THR A 69 -8.51 9.08 15.87
CA THR A 69 -8.76 10.47 15.46
C THR A 69 -9.20 11.37 16.61
N THR A 70 -9.73 10.80 17.69
CA THR A 70 -10.30 11.56 18.82
C THR A 70 -9.73 11.17 20.18
N GLY A 71 -9.11 9.99 20.31
CA GLY A 71 -8.58 9.46 21.57
C GLY A 71 -9.63 8.87 22.52
N GLU A 72 -10.84 8.59 22.04
CA GLU A 72 -11.96 8.05 22.84
C GLU A 72 -12.21 6.58 22.56
N ALA A 73 -12.57 5.75 23.55
CA ALA A 73 -12.84 4.33 23.36
C ALA A 73 -13.74 4.04 22.14
N VAL A 74 -13.27 3.21 21.20
CA VAL A 74 -14.00 2.83 20.00
C VAL A 74 -15.27 2.10 20.41
N SER A 75 -16.43 2.74 20.18
CA SER A 75 -17.75 2.10 20.29
C SER A 75 -17.74 0.82 19.46
N SER A 76 -18.42 -0.24 19.93
CA SER A 76 -18.56 -1.54 19.26
C SER A 76 -19.24 -1.50 17.88
N ASP A 77 -19.53 -0.32 17.37
CA ASP A 77 -20.17 -0.11 16.08
C ASP A 77 -19.13 -0.20 14.94
N GLU A 78 -19.56 -0.73 13.81
CA GLU A 78 -18.74 -0.79 12.60
C GLU A 78 -18.24 0.62 12.23
N LEU A 79 -17.01 0.71 11.72
CA LEU A 79 -16.45 1.97 11.20
C LEU A 79 -17.40 2.64 10.22
N SER A 80 -17.86 3.84 10.60
CA SER A 80 -18.72 4.64 9.77
C SER A 80 -17.95 5.20 8.57
N ILE A 81 -18.69 5.68 7.57
CA ILE A 81 -18.09 6.34 6.40
C ILE A 81 -17.36 7.62 6.83
N GLU A 82 -17.89 8.33 7.83
CA GLU A 82 -17.26 9.54 8.38
C GLU A 82 -15.92 9.21 9.04
N ASP A 83 -15.86 8.13 9.83
CA ASP A 83 -14.60 7.70 10.48
C ASP A 83 -13.55 7.30 9.44
N ILE A 84 -13.96 6.59 8.38
CA ILE A 84 -13.07 6.25 7.26
C ILE A 84 -12.56 7.53 6.58
N ALA A 85 -13.43 8.52 6.36
CA ALA A 85 -13.02 9.79 5.78
C ALA A 85 -12.01 10.53 6.66
N ARG A 86 -12.19 10.52 7.99
CA ARG A 86 -11.21 11.08 8.94
C ARG A 86 -9.88 10.34 8.89
N LEU A 87 -9.89 9.00 8.84
CA LEU A 87 -8.68 8.18 8.70
C LEU A 87 -7.94 8.46 7.40
N VAL A 88 -8.67 8.54 6.28
CA VAL A 88 -8.09 8.89 4.98
C VAL A 88 -7.46 10.27 5.02
N ALA A 89 -8.14 11.27 5.60
CA ALA A 89 -7.59 12.62 5.74
C ALA A 89 -6.32 12.65 6.62
N TYR A 90 -6.34 11.93 7.74
CA TYR A 90 -5.20 11.78 8.63
C TYR A 90 -3.99 11.16 7.91
N TYR A 91 -4.18 10.01 7.24
CA TYR A 91 -3.09 9.31 6.56
C TYR A 91 -2.61 10.01 5.29
N ARG A 92 -3.49 10.75 4.60
CA ARG A 92 -3.09 11.65 3.51
C ARG A 92 -2.12 12.71 4.02
N ALA A 93 -2.43 13.36 5.15
CA ALA A 93 -1.53 14.34 5.74
C ALA A 93 -0.23 13.68 6.26
N LYS A 94 -0.34 12.51 6.91
CA LYS A 94 0.81 11.77 7.45
C LYS A 94 1.80 11.32 6.38
N PHE A 95 1.32 10.95 5.20
CA PHE A 95 2.13 10.41 4.11
C PHE A 95 2.35 11.40 2.95
N ALA A 96 2.11 12.68 3.17
CA ALA A 96 2.22 13.71 2.12
C ALA A 96 3.65 13.86 1.56
N ASP A 97 4.67 13.43 2.31
CA ASP A 97 6.08 13.43 1.90
C ASP A 97 6.54 12.12 1.25
N VAL A 98 5.67 11.11 1.17
CA VAL A 98 5.98 9.83 0.56
C VAL A 98 5.99 9.96 -0.96
N GLY A 99 7.15 9.67 -1.57
CA GLY A 99 7.33 9.79 -3.01
C GLY A 99 6.50 8.77 -3.81
N PRO A 100 6.05 9.14 -5.03
CA PRO A 100 5.18 8.30 -5.86
C PRO A 100 5.82 6.97 -6.26
N ILE A 101 7.15 6.90 -6.39
CA ILE A 101 7.87 5.66 -6.74
C ILE A 101 7.70 4.61 -5.65
N TYR A 102 7.77 5.02 -4.38
CA TYR A 102 7.61 4.10 -3.26
C TYR A 102 6.19 3.53 -3.20
N LEU A 103 5.18 4.39 -3.41
CA LEU A 103 3.77 3.96 -3.47
C LEU A 103 3.52 3.02 -4.65
N ALA A 104 4.10 3.32 -5.82
CA ALA A 104 4.03 2.44 -6.97
C ALA A 104 4.68 1.07 -6.72
N GLU A 105 5.83 1.02 -6.04
CA GLU A 105 6.47 -0.23 -5.63
C GLU A 105 5.56 -1.06 -4.72
N LEU A 106 4.98 -0.43 -3.70
CA LEU A 106 4.08 -1.08 -2.76
C LEU A 106 2.85 -1.67 -3.47
N LEU A 107 2.18 -0.86 -4.29
CA LEU A 107 1.02 -1.30 -5.09
C LEU A 107 1.38 -2.42 -6.07
N SER A 108 2.55 -2.34 -6.72
CA SER A 108 3.02 -3.38 -7.65
C SER A 108 3.29 -4.71 -6.94
N THR A 109 3.77 -4.67 -5.69
CA THR A 109 4.01 -5.87 -4.89
C THR A 109 2.70 -6.57 -4.54
N GLU A 110 1.69 -5.82 -4.11
CA GLU A 110 0.37 -6.39 -3.82
C GLU A 110 -0.32 -6.93 -5.07
N PHE A 111 -0.23 -6.20 -6.20
CA PHE A 111 -0.72 -6.67 -7.50
C PHE A 111 -0.08 -8.01 -7.88
N MET A 112 1.25 -8.10 -7.85
CA MET A 112 1.95 -9.34 -8.20
C MET A 112 1.64 -10.48 -7.24
N THR A 113 1.41 -10.18 -5.97
CA THR A 113 1.01 -11.17 -4.97
C THR A 113 -0.38 -11.75 -5.28
N GLU A 114 -1.32 -10.89 -5.68
CA GLU A 114 -2.66 -11.30 -6.10
C GLU A 114 -2.65 -12.11 -7.39
N GLN A 115 -1.91 -11.65 -8.41
CA GLN A 115 -1.77 -12.38 -9.68
C GLN A 115 -1.17 -13.78 -9.47
N ARG A 116 -0.24 -13.92 -8.52
CA ARG A 116 0.29 -15.23 -8.13
C ARG A 116 -0.76 -16.07 -7.43
N ALA A 117 -1.54 -15.49 -6.51
CA ALA A 117 -2.58 -16.22 -5.77
C ALA A 117 -3.69 -16.76 -6.68
N ARG A 118 -4.03 -16.02 -7.75
CA ARG A 118 -5.01 -16.45 -8.77
C ARG A 118 -4.47 -17.45 -9.79
N GLY A 119 -3.14 -17.62 -9.84
CA GLY A 119 -2.49 -18.52 -10.78
C GLY A 119 -2.22 -17.91 -12.16
N ASP A 120 -2.34 -16.59 -12.32
CA ASP A 120 -2.00 -15.88 -13.56
C ASP A 120 -0.49 -15.71 -13.75
N ALA A 121 0.26 -15.70 -12.63
CA ALA A 121 1.71 -15.66 -12.60
C ALA A 121 2.28 -16.77 -11.70
N PRO A 122 2.05 -18.06 -12.02
CA PRO A 122 2.46 -19.16 -11.17
C PRO A 122 3.98 -19.33 -11.21
N PHE A 123 4.58 -19.56 -10.06
CA PHE A 123 5.98 -19.96 -9.97
C PHE A 123 6.09 -21.47 -10.16
N SER A 124 7.12 -21.90 -10.89
CA SER A 124 7.41 -23.34 -11.00
C SER A 124 7.80 -23.92 -9.63
N ASP A 125 7.61 -25.23 -9.46
CA ASP A 125 8.01 -25.92 -8.23
C ASP A 125 9.49 -25.72 -7.92
N HIS A 126 10.33 -25.68 -8.96
CA HIS A 126 11.76 -25.41 -8.83
C HIS A 126 12.04 -24.00 -8.31
N LEU A 127 11.30 -22.99 -8.77
CA LEU A 127 11.43 -21.62 -8.29
C LEU A 127 10.95 -21.47 -6.84
N LEU A 128 9.88 -22.19 -6.46
CA LEU A 128 9.41 -22.27 -5.08
C LEU A 128 10.42 -22.97 -4.16
N ALA A 129 11.06 -24.03 -4.64
CA ALA A 129 12.12 -24.73 -3.92
C ALA A 129 13.34 -23.82 -3.72
N LEU A 130 13.77 -23.10 -4.76
CA LEU A 130 14.87 -22.14 -4.70
C LEU A 130 14.70 -21.12 -3.57
N GLY A 131 13.51 -20.52 -3.45
CA GLY A 131 13.22 -19.54 -2.40
C GLY A 131 13.26 -20.10 -0.97
N ARG A 132 13.06 -21.41 -0.79
CA ARG A 132 13.13 -22.10 0.51
C ARG A 132 14.53 -22.61 0.83
N GLU A 133 15.18 -23.20 -0.17
CA GLU A 133 16.45 -23.93 -0.01
C GLU A 133 17.67 -23.03 -0.15
N GLN A 134 17.56 -21.93 -0.91
CA GLN A 134 18.65 -20.99 -1.18
C GLN A 134 18.18 -19.53 -0.98
N PRO A 135 17.86 -19.12 0.26
CA PRO A 135 17.28 -17.80 0.54
C PRO A 135 18.21 -16.63 0.20
N GLU A 136 19.52 -16.81 0.30
CA GLU A 136 20.52 -15.78 -0.06
C GLU A 136 20.51 -15.51 -1.57
N LEU A 137 20.61 -16.56 -2.38
CA LEU A 137 20.52 -16.47 -3.84
C LEU A 137 19.16 -15.89 -4.27
N TRP A 138 18.08 -16.28 -3.60
CA TRP A 138 16.76 -15.70 -3.82
C TRP A 138 16.74 -14.20 -3.54
N ALA A 139 17.38 -13.75 -2.45
CA ALA A 139 17.50 -12.34 -2.11
C ALA A 139 18.33 -11.56 -3.13
N GLU A 140 19.42 -12.13 -3.65
CA GLU A 140 20.24 -11.54 -4.72
C GLU A 140 19.43 -11.33 -6.01
N ILE A 141 18.70 -12.37 -6.45
CA ILE A 141 17.83 -12.30 -7.63
C ILE A 141 16.79 -11.20 -7.45
N ARG A 142 16.10 -11.15 -6.30
CA ARG A 142 15.11 -10.10 -6.02
C ARG A 142 15.74 -8.71 -5.99
N ALA A 143 16.95 -8.57 -5.43
CA ALA A 143 17.65 -7.29 -5.41
C ALA A 143 18.00 -6.80 -6.83
N PHE A 144 18.41 -7.69 -7.73
CA PHE A 144 18.65 -7.35 -9.13
C PHE A 144 17.39 -6.82 -9.82
N PHE A 145 16.27 -7.53 -9.72
CA PHE A 145 15.01 -7.11 -10.33
C PHE A 145 14.48 -5.79 -9.75
N ARG A 146 14.50 -5.62 -8.43
CA ARG A 146 14.11 -4.35 -7.79
C ARG A 146 14.93 -3.16 -8.29
N ARG A 147 16.26 -3.30 -8.41
CA ARG A 147 17.11 -2.23 -8.95
C ARG A 147 16.78 -1.92 -10.40
N LYS A 148 16.53 -2.94 -11.22
CA LYS A 148 16.14 -2.77 -12.63
C LYS A 148 14.79 -2.04 -12.73
N GLU A 149 13.80 -2.44 -11.95
CA GLU A 149 12.46 -1.84 -11.91
C GLU A 149 12.53 -0.38 -11.45
N PHE A 150 13.28 -0.10 -10.38
CA PHE A 150 13.48 1.25 -9.87
C PHE A 150 14.10 2.18 -10.90
N VAL A 151 15.18 1.74 -11.58
CA VAL A 151 15.80 2.54 -12.65
C VAL A 151 14.85 2.72 -13.83
N THR A 152 14.07 1.70 -14.17
CA THR A 152 13.06 1.79 -15.25
C THR A 152 11.99 2.82 -14.89
N ALA A 153 11.49 2.83 -13.65
CA ALA A 153 10.51 3.80 -13.18
C ALA A 153 11.07 5.23 -13.18
N LEU A 154 12.31 5.43 -12.73
CA LEU A 154 12.99 6.74 -12.80
C LEU A 154 13.13 7.24 -14.24
N LEU A 155 13.51 6.37 -15.17
CA LEU A 155 13.62 6.72 -16.58
C LEU A 155 12.26 7.03 -17.20
N ALA A 156 11.21 6.27 -16.86
CA ALA A 156 9.85 6.53 -17.32
C ALA A 156 9.29 7.85 -16.80
N LEU A 157 9.55 8.19 -15.53
CA LEU A 157 9.16 9.48 -14.93
C LEU A 157 9.97 10.65 -15.50
N GLY A 158 11.26 10.44 -15.75
CA GLY A 158 12.12 11.45 -16.38
C GLY A 158 11.85 11.64 -17.87
N HIS A 159 11.12 10.71 -18.51
CA HIS A 159 10.73 10.82 -19.91
C HIS A 159 9.66 11.91 -20.05
N ARG A 160 10.08 13.09 -20.49
CA ARG A 160 9.15 14.06 -21.06
C ARG A 160 8.74 13.56 -22.45
N PRO A 161 7.45 13.30 -22.71
CA PRO A 161 7.02 13.15 -24.10
C PRO A 161 7.42 14.43 -24.83
N ALA A 162 8.00 14.29 -26.03
CA ALA A 162 8.28 15.45 -26.87
C ALA A 162 6.98 16.27 -26.98
N ASP A 163 7.07 17.60 -26.79
CA ASP A 163 5.94 18.51 -26.95
C ASP A 163 5.15 18.09 -28.19
N LEU A 164 3.96 17.56 -27.99
CA LEU A 164 3.05 17.33 -29.09
C LEU A 164 2.84 18.70 -29.74
N PRO A 165 3.09 18.86 -31.05
CA PRO A 165 2.90 20.15 -31.70
C PRO A 165 1.42 20.56 -31.55
N GLY A 166 1.16 21.54 -30.67
CA GLY A 166 -0.19 22.05 -30.42
C GLY A 166 -0.48 22.62 -29.04
N HIS A 167 0.36 22.42 -28.01
CA HIS A 167 0.10 23.03 -26.70
C HIS A 167 0.75 24.42 -26.62
N PRO A 168 -0.01 25.52 -26.41
CA PRO A 168 0.59 26.84 -26.23
C PRO A 168 1.43 26.86 -24.95
N THR A 169 2.68 27.26 -25.09
CA THR A 169 3.57 27.60 -23.98
C THR A 169 2.91 28.70 -23.14
N PRO A 170 2.84 28.58 -21.80
CA PRO A 170 2.32 29.66 -20.97
C PRO A 170 3.25 30.87 -21.13
N ALA A 171 2.68 32.01 -21.47
CA ALA A 171 3.41 33.27 -21.59
C ALA A 171 3.94 33.72 -20.23
N ASP A 172 5.19 34.17 -20.22
CA ASP A 172 5.87 34.82 -19.08
C ASP A 172 5.14 36.10 -18.61
#